data_AF-A0A8S7ID09-F1
#
_entry.id   AF-A0A8S7ID09-F1
#
_cell.length_a   1.000
_cell.length_b   1.000
_cell.length_c   1.000
_cell.angle_alpha   90.00
_cell.angle_beta   90.00
_cell.angle_gamma   90.00
#
_symmetry.space_group_name_H-M   'P 1'
#
loop_
_entity.id
_entity.type
_entity.pdbx_description
1 polymer ?
#
loop_
_entity_poly.entity_id
_entity_poly.type
_entity_poly.pdbx_seq_one_letter_code
_entity_poly.pdbx_strand_id
1 'polypeptide(L)' 'MNRHTQIRQAVLSRLKTTCGEKTVLFDGLPAFIDAQELPAVAVWLSDAQYTGKMTDEDDWLAVLHVAVFIR' A
#
# COMPACT_ATOMS: atom_id res chain seq x y z
N MET A 1 -11.23 5.09 -12.76
CA MET A 1 -10.82 4.35 -11.54
C MET A 1 -9.31 4.47 -11.42
N ASN A 2 -8.76 4.94 -10.29
CA ASN A 2 -7.33 5.23 -10.16
C ASN A 2 -6.53 3.91 -10.01
N ARG A 3 -5.60 3.60 -10.94
CA ARG A 3 -4.77 2.37 -10.90
C ARG A 3 -4.01 2.23 -9.58
N HIS A 4 -3.55 3.32 -8.96
CA HIS A 4 -2.88 3.28 -7.67
C HIS A 4 -3.79 2.70 -6.58
N THR A 5 -5.06 3.15 -6.53
CA THR A 5 -6.04 2.63 -5.58
C THR A 5 -6.31 1.15 -5.84
N GLN A 6 -6.44 0.72 -7.09
CA GLN A 6 -6.64 -0.69 -7.43
C GLN A 6 -5.50 -1.59 -6.95
N ILE A 7 -4.24 -1.18 -7.18
CA ILE A 7 -3.05 -1.91 -6.73
C ILE A 7 -3.06 -2.07 -5.21
N ARG A 8 -3.25 -0.96 -4.46
CA ARG A 8 -3.23 -1.01 -2.99
C ARG A 8 -4.40 -1.83 -2.44
N GLN A 9 -5.59 -1.69 -3.01
CA GLN A 9 -6.77 -2.45 -2.59
C GLN A 9 -6.63 -3.96 -2.86
N ALA A 10 -5.96 -4.37 -3.95
CA ALA A 10 -5.68 -5.78 -4.20
C ALA A 10 -4.78 -6.38 -3.11
N VAL A 11 -3.75 -5.65 -2.70
CA VAL A 11 -2.84 -6.06 -1.62
C VAL A 11 -3.57 -6.08 -0.27
N LEU A 12 -4.28 -4.99 0.07
CA LEU A 12 -5.04 -4.88 1.32
C LEU A 12 -6.11 -5.98 1.44
N SER A 13 -6.79 -6.31 0.34
CA SER A 13 -7.78 -7.40 0.33
C SER A 13 -7.15 -8.75 0.65
N ARG A 14 -5.93 -9.01 0.15
CA ARG A 14 -5.18 -10.23 0.50
C ARG A 14 -4.66 -10.22 1.93
N LEU A 15 -4.20 -9.06 2.42
CA LEU A 15 -3.75 -8.91 3.81
C LEU A 15 -4.91 -9.12 4.79
N LYS A 16 -6.12 -8.62 4.49
CA LYS A 16 -7.32 -8.84 5.31
C LYS A 16 -7.62 -10.31 5.59
N THR A 17 -7.34 -11.21 4.65
CA THR A 17 -7.58 -12.65 4.82
C THR A 17 -6.38 -13.41 5.38
N THR A 18 -5.19 -12.81 5.34
CA THR A 18 -3.93 -13.45 5.76
C THR A 18 -3.52 -13.02 7.17
N CYS A 19 -3.78 -11.78 7.54
CA CYS A 19 -3.53 -11.24 8.88
C CYS A 19 -4.67 -11.63 9.84
N GLY A 20 -4.35 -11.77 11.13
CA GLY A 20 -5.37 -12.02 12.16
C GLY A 20 -6.25 -10.78 12.42
N GLU A 21 -7.46 -11.00 12.94
CA GLU A 21 -8.50 -9.98 13.18
C GLU A 21 -8.04 -8.75 13.98
N LYS A 22 -6.94 -8.87 14.73
CA LYS A 22 -6.39 -7.81 15.57
C LYS A 22 -5.42 -6.87 14.84
N THR A 23 -5.15 -7.10 13.56
CA THR A 23 -4.19 -6.28 12.80
C THR A 23 -4.92 -5.10 12.14
N VAL A 24 -4.50 -3.87 12.44
CA VAL A 24 -5.03 -2.68 11.76
C VAL A 24 -4.37 -2.54 10.40
N LEU A 25 -5.15 -2.27 9.35
CA LEU A 25 -4.65 -2.11 7.98
C LEU A 25 -4.87 -0.67 7.49
N PHE A 26 -3.80 -0.01 7.06
CA PHE A 26 -3.83 1.36 6.54
C PHE A 26 -3.65 1.38 5.01
N ASP A 27 -4.53 2.12 4.32
CA ASP A 27 -4.42 2.45 2.90
C ASP A 27 -3.70 3.79 2.73
N GLY A 28 -2.38 3.76 2.74
CA GLY A 28 -1.50 4.93 2.83
C GLY A 28 -0.49 4.81 3.98
N LEU A 29 0.56 5.64 3.96
CA LEU A 29 1.49 5.76 5.08
C LEU A 29 0.86 6.68 6.15
N PRO A 30 0.49 6.15 7.34
CA PRO A 30 -0.03 7.00 8.41
C PRO A 30 1.07 7.93 8.95
N ALA A 31 0.70 9.18 9.26
CA ALA A 31 1.62 10.13 9.90
C ALA A 31 1.88 9.78 11.38
N PHE A 32 0.94 9.08 12.01
CA PHE A 32 0.99 8.65 13.40
C PHE A 32 0.21 7.34 13.54
N ILE A 33 0.67 6.43 14.41
CA ILE A 33 0.00 5.18 14.77
C ILE A 33 -0.09 5.13 16.30
N ASP A 34 -1.30 4.96 16.83
CA ASP A 34 -1.52 4.81 18.26
C ASP A 34 -1.07 3.42 18.73
N ALA A 35 -0.62 3.31 19.98
CA ALA A 35 -0.22 2.03 20.56
C ALA A 35 -1.36 1.00 20.59
N GLN A 36 -2.63 1.45 20.62
CA GLN A 36 -3.81 0.59 20.56
C GLN A 36 -4.09 0.03 19.17
N GLU A 37 -3.53 0.64 18.11
CA GLU A 37 -3.67 0.19 16.73
C GLU A 37 -2.62 -0.88 16.37
N LEU A 38 -1.66 -1.15 17.26
CA LEU A 38 -0.64 -2.17 17.03
C LEU A 38 -1.15 -3.57 17.38
N PRO A 39 -0.82 -4.60 16.57
CA PRO A 39 0.01 -4.55 15.37
C PRO A 39 -0.72 -3.93 14.16
N ALA A 40 0.01 -3.17 13.34
CA ALA A 40 -0.54 -2.52 12.16
C ALA A 40 0.27 -2.84 10.89
N VAL A 41 -0.39 -2.74 9.74
CA VAL A 41 0.25 -2.82 8.42
C VAL A 41 -0.21 -1.67 7.55
N ALA A 42 0.73 -0.95 6.93
CA ALA A 42 0.42 0.12 5.98
C ALA A 42 0.83 -0.28 4.56
N VAL A 43 -0.02 0.04 3.58
CA VAL A 43 0.24 -0.20 2.15
C VAL A 43 0.16 1.13 1.40
N TRP A 44 1.24 1.53 0.72
CA TRP A 44 1.26 2.74 -0.09
C TRP A 44 2.15 2.60 -1.33
N LEU A 45 1.99 3.54 -2.26
CA LEU A 45 2.87 3.69 -3.42
C LEU A 45 3.67 4.98 -3.26
N SER A 46 4.98 4.93 -3.51
CA SER A 46 5.84 6.12 -3.63
C SER A 46 6.48 6.18 -5.01
N ASP A 47 7.04 7.34 -5.34
CA ASP A 47 7.88 7.53 -6.54
C ASP A 47 7.17 7.13 -7.85
N ALA A 48 5.85 7.34 -7.90
CA ALA A 48 5.05 7.06 -9.07
C ALA A 48 5.36 8.06 -10.17
N GLN A 49 6.00 7.58 -11.23
CA GLN A 49 6.48 8.39 -12.33
C GLN A 49 6.19 7.73 -13.67
N TYR A 50 5.81 8.55 -14.65
CA TYR A 50 5.80 8.14 -16.03
C TYR A 50 7.24 7.93 -16.51
N THR A 51 7.51 6.80 -17.15
CA THR A 51 8.87 6.44 -17.58
C THR A 51 9.08 6.63 -19.07
N GLY A 52 8.01 6.67 -19.88
CA GLY A 52 8.08 6.93 -21.33
C GLY A 52 9.08 6.07 -22.10
N LYS A 53 9.34 4.85 -21.62
CA LYS A 53 10.36 3.96 -22.20
C LYS A 53 9.89 3.34 -23.50
N MET A 54 8.59 3.11 -23.65
CA MET A 54 7.97 2.74 -24.92
C MET A 54 7.21 3.93 -25.50
N THR A 55 7.44 4.21 -26.78
CA THR A 55 6.90 5.37 -27.49
C THR A 55 5.37 5.35 -27.60
N ASP A 56 4.77 4.17 -27.52
CA ASP A 56 3.33 3.93 -27.67
C ASP A 56 2.66 3.37 -26.40
N GLU A 57 3.38 3.31 -25.26
CA GLU A 57 2.80 2.81 -24.00
C GLU A 57 2.78 3.88 -22.89
N ASP A 58 1.73 3.82 -22.09
CA ASP A 58 1.60 4.59 -20.86
C ASP A 58 2.37 3.90 -19.72
N ASP A 59 3.70 3.84 -19.85
CA ASP A 59 4.58 3.16 -18.89
C ASP A 59 4.75 3.95 -17.59
N TRP A 60 4.27 3.40 -16.49
CA TRP A 60 4.45 3.94 -15.14
C TRP A 60 5.29 3.01 -14.27
N LEU A 61 6.16 3.62 -13.45
CA LEU A 61 6.94 2.94 -12.43
C LEU A 61 6.61 3.57 -11.08
N ALA A 62 6.48 2.74 -10.04
CA ALA A 62 6.30 3.16 -8.65
C ALA A 62 6.91 2.12 -7.71
N VAL A 63 7.17 2.51 -6.46
CA VAL A 63 7.55 1.58 -5.39
C VAL A 63 6.31 1.27 -4.55
N LEU A 64 5.96 -0.02 -4.45
CA LEU A 64 4.89 -0.50 -3.57
C LEU A 64 5.49 -0.90 -2.22
N HIS A 65 5.05 -0.22 -1.17
CA HIS A 65 5.46 -0.47 0.21
C HIS A 65 4.39 -1.28 0.95
N VAL A 66 4.85 -2.23 1.75
CA VAL A 66 4.04 -2.95 2.75
C VAL A 66 4.84 -2.96 4.05
N ALA A 67 4.52 -2.06 4.97
CA ALA A 67 5.26 -1.91 6.22
C ALA A 67 4.47 -2.47 7.39
N VAL A 68 5.15 -3.20 8.27
CA VAL A 68 4.58 -3.77 9.49
C VAL A 68 5.06 -2.96 10.69
N PHE A 69 4.13 -2.55 11.55
CA PHE A 69 4.38 -1.82 12.78
C PHE A 69 3.98 -2.70 13.96
N ILE A 70 4.89 -2.82 14.92
CA ILE A 70 4.74 -3.62 16.13
C ILE A 70 5.17 -2.79 17.34
N ARG A 71 4.85 -3.27 18.55
CA ARG A 71 5.21 -2.61 19.80
C ARG A 71 6.70 -2.70 20.11
#